data_AF-A0A524HKH8-F1
#
_entry.id   AF-A0A524HKH8-F1
#
_cell.length_a   1.000
_cell.length_b   1.000
_cell.length_c   1.000
_cell.angle_alpha   90.00
_cell.angle_beta   90.00
_cell.angle_gamma   90.00
#
_symmetry.space_group_name_H-M   'P 1'
#
loop_
_entity.id
_entity.type
_entity.pdbx_description
1 polymer ?
#
loop_
_entity_poly.entity_id
_entity_poly.type
_entity_poly.pdbx_seq_one_letter_code
_entity_poly.pdbx_strand_id
1 'polypeptide(L)'
;MKPLFPIPSDAPDEADTAIRVADALADAVGHGPVVALRTARGMSDSELRLGLDFVSTVLEVASSSARAMAKVLAERGSRDSTHLPN
;
A
#
# COMPACT_ATOMS: atom_id res chain seq x y z
N MET A 1 -21.67 -5.80 -27.29
CA MET A 1 -21.31 -5.48 -25.89
C MET A 1 -20.01 -4.71 -25.93
N LYS A 2 -20.05 -3.43 -25.57
CA LYS A 2 -18.90 -2.51 -25.58
C LYS A 2 -18.11 -2.75 -24.28
N PRO A 3 -16.77 -2.84 -24.28
CA PRO A 3 -16.01 -2.99 -23.05
C PRO A 3 -16.34 -1.82 -22.11
N LEU A 4 -16.64 -2.14 -20.86
CA LEU A 4 -17.11 -1.22 -19.81
C LEU A 4 -15.95 -0.48 -19.13
N PHE A 5 -14.85 -0.27 -19.86
CA PHE A 5 -13.70 0.49 -19.40
C PHE A 5 -13.15 1.36 -20.55
N PRO A 6 -13.66 2.57 -20.78
CA PRO A 6 -12.77 3.67 -21.10
C PRO A 6 -12.14 4.11 -19.76
N ILE A 7 -10.88 4.52 -19.64
CA ILE A 7 -10.19 5.55 -20.42
C ILE A 7 -8.68 5.26 -20.26
N PRO A 8 -7.86 5.24 -21.33
CA PRO A 8 -6.44 5.53 -21.18
C PRO A 8 -6.34 7.00 -20.77
N SER A 9 -6.28 7.26 -19.47
CA SER A 9 -5.98 8.60 -18.96
C SER A 9 -4.53 8.93 -19.35
N ASP A 10 -4.20 10.20 -19.55
CA ASP A 10 -2.82 10.72 -19.65
C ASP A 10 -2.00 10.51 -18.35
N ALA A 11 -2.28 9.45 -17.59
CA ALA A 11 -1.88 9.20 -16.21
C ALA A 11 -0.58 8.38 -15.96
N PRO A 12 0.37 8.18 -16.89
CA PRO A 12 1.70 7.72 -16.49
C PRO A 12 2.35 8.65 -15.47
N ASP A 13 2.22 9.98 -15.67
CA ASP A 13 2.89 10.99 -14.85
C ASP A 13 2.36 11.07 -13.41
N GLU A 14 1.04 10.91 -13.22
CA GLU A 14 0.44 10.95 -11.87
C GLU A 14 0.80 9.71 -11.04
N ALA A 15 0.78 8.52 -11.66
CA ALA A 15 1.15 7.29 -10.97
C ALA A 15 2.64 7.29 -10.62
N ASP A 16 3.51 7.72 -11.55
CA ASP A 16 4.94 7.84 -11.32
C ASP A 16 5.24 8.89 -10.24
N THR A 17 4.51 10.01 -10.25
CA THR A 17 4.59 11.03 -9.20
C THR A 17 4.15 10.49 -7.84
N ALA A 18 3.05 9.75 -7.77
CA ALA A 18 2.55 9.16 -6.53
C ALA A 18 3.56 8.17 -5.94
N ILE A 19 4.15 7.30 -6.77
CA ILE A 19 5.19 6.34 -6.36
C ILE A 19 6.43 7.07 -5.86
N ARG A 20 6.95 8.04 -6.61
CA ARG A 20 8.12 8.85 -6.25
C ARG A 20 7.93 9.57 -4.92
N VAL A 21 6.76 10.18 -4.72
CA VAL A 21 6.44 10.90 -3.48
C VAL A 21 6.30 9.93 -2.31
N ALA A 22 5.60 8.81 -2.50
CA ALA A 22 5.45 7.78 -1.47
C ALA A 22 6.80 7.22 -1.03
N ASP A 23 7.70 6.94 -1.97
CA ASP A 23 9.05 6.44 -1.70
C ASP A 23 9.91 7.47 -0.95
N ALA A 24 9.90 8.73 -1.40
CA ALA A 24 10.60 9.81 -0.71
C ALA A 24 10.09 10.04 0.72
N LEU A 25 8.77 9.92 0.94
CA LEU A 25 8.18 10.01 2.28
C LEU A 25 8.55 8.79 3.14
N ALA A 26 8.51 7.58 2.58
CA ALA A 26 8.87 6.36 3.29
C ALA A 26 10.35 6.37 3.73
N ASP A 27 11.26 6.77 2.84
CA ASP A 27 12.68 6.96 3.15
C ASP A 27 12.87 8.03 4.24
N ALA A 28 12.22 9.18 4.10
CA ALA A 28 12.33 10.27 5.09
C ALA A 28 11.80 9.88 6.48
N VAL A 29 10.75 9.06 6.56
CA VAL A 29 10.24 8.49 7.82
C VAL A 29 11.29 7.59 8.48
N GLY A 30 12.04 6.81 7.70
CA GLY A 30 13.17 6.00 8.20
C GLY A 30 14.27 6.82 8.88
N HIS A 31 14.39 8.11 8.52
CA HIS A 31 15.35 9.05 9.09
C HIS A 31 14.77 9.90 10.24
N GLY A 32 13.51 9.68 10.61
CA GLY A 32 12.86 10.30 11.76
C GLY A 32 11.92 11.47 11.43
N PRO A 33 11.12 11.91 12.42
CA PRO A 33 9.96 12.79 12.18
C PRO A 33 10.33 14.19 11.68
N VAL A 34 11.49 14.72 12.07
CA VAL A 34 11.95 16.05 11.61
C VAL A 34 12.31 16.02 10.13
N VAL A 35 12.97 14.95 9.68
CA VAL A 35 13.34 14.77 8.26
C VAL A 35 12.09 14.56 7.42
N ALA A 36 11.17 13.69 7.86
CA ALA A 36 9.88 13.48 7.21
C ALA A 36 9.08 14.79 7.05
N LEU A 37 8.97 15.61 8.10
CA LEU A 37 8.29 16.91 8.04
C LEU A 37 8.98 17.88 7.08
N ARG A 38 10.31 17.91 7.04
CA ARG A 38 11.07 18.75 6.11
C ARG A 38 10.86 18.31 4.67
N THR A 39 10.90 17.01 4.41
CA THR A 39 10.64 16.42 3.09
C THR A 39 9.23 16.73 2.61
N ALA A 40 8.21 16.51 3.45
CA ALA A 40 6.82 16.81 3.12
C ALA A 40 6.61 18.31 2.82
N ARG A 41 7.25 19.21 3.57
CA ARG A 41 7.19 20.66 3.33
C ARG A 41 7.84 21.11 2.02
N GLY A 42 8.66 20.27 1.40
CA GLY A 42 9.28 20.56 0.10
C GLY A 42 8.43 20.16 -1.10
N MET A 43 7.28 19.52 -0.88
CA MET A 43 6.40 19.00 -1.93
C MET A 43 5.19 19.90 -2.14
N SER A 44 4.62 19.88 -3.34
CA SER A 44 3.35 20.55 -3.61
C SER A 44 2.17 19.80 -2.95
N ASP A 45 1.07 20.51 -2.69
CA ASP A 45 -0.15 19.91 -2.12
C ASP A 45 -0.70 18.77 -3.00
N SER A 46 -0.60 18.91 -4.33
CA SER A 46 -1.00 17.86 -5.29
C SER A 46 -0.12 16.62 -5.20
N GLU A 47 1.20 16.80 -5.10
CA GLU A 47 2.14 15.69 -4.93
C GLU A 47 1.90 14.96 -3.61
N LEU A 48 1.75 15.69 -2.52
CA LEU A 48 1.44 15.12 -1.21
C LEU A 48 0.15 14.32 -1.24
N ARG A 49 -0.90 14.86 -1.86
CA ARG A 49 -2.18 14.15 -1.99
C ARG A 49 -2.04 12.85 -2.77
N LEU A 50 -1.40 12.89 -3.94
CA LEU A 50 -1.15 11.70 -4.77
C LEU A 50 -0.35 10.63 -4.01
N GLY A 51 0.74 11.04 -3.35
CA GLY A 51 1.56 10.12 -2.56
C GLY A 51 0.82 9.52 -1.36
N LEU A 52 0.03 10.31 -0.64
CA LEU A 52 -0.74 9.84 0.51
C LEU A 52 -1.90 8.92 0.10
N ASP A 53 -2.60 9.22 -0.99
CA ASP A 53 -3.66 8.36 -1.54
C ASP A 53 -3.08 7.00 -1.98
N PHE A 54 -1.88 7.01 -2.57
CA PHE A 54 -1.15 5.80 -2.91
C PHE A 54 -0.77 4.98 -1.67
N VAL A 55 -0.16 5.62 -0.65
CA VAL A 55 0.21 4.94 0.61
C VAL A 55 -1.00 4.34 1.31
N SER A 56 -2.13 5.07 1.35
CA SER A 56 -3.39 4.58 1.91
C SER A 56 -3.84 3.28 1.23
N THR A 57 -3.79 3.26 -0.10
CA THR A 57 -4.16 2.08 -0.91
C THR A 57 -3.24 0.89 -0.62
N VAL A 58 -1.92 1.12 -0.53
CA VAL A 58 -0.94 0.07 -0.19
C VAL A 58 -1.21 -0.50 1.19
N LEU A 59 -1.52 0.34 2.18
CA LEU A 59 -1.83 -0.11 3.54
C LEU A 59 -3.11 -0.93 3.61
N GLU A 60 -4.13 -0.58 2.82
CA GLU A 60 -5.36 -1.36 2.71
C GLU A 60 -5.08 -2.76 2.15
N VAL A 61 -4.32 -2.84 1.05
CA VAL A 61 -3.92 -4.11 0.43
C VAL A 61 -3.08 -4.96 1.39
N ALA A 62 -2.12 -4.35 2.08
CA ALA A 62 -1.29 -5.04 3.07
C ALA A 62 -2.12 -5.58 4.24
N SER A 63 -3.05 -4.79 4.76
CA SER A 63 -3.97 -5.19 5.83
C SER A 63 -4.87 -6.37 5.42
N SER A 64 -5.44 -6.30 4.22
CA SER A 64 -6.25 -7.39 3.64
C SER A 64 -5.42 -8.67 3.47
N SER A 65 -4.20 -8.54 2.95
CA SER A 65 -3.26 -9.65 2.76
C SER A 65 -2.89 -10.31 4.08
N ALA A 66 -2.60 -9.52 5.12
CA ALA A 66 -2.29 -10.03 6.45
C ALA A 66 -3.45 -10.84 7.06
N ARG A 67 -4.70 -10.36 6.88
CA ARG A 67 -5.90 -11.10 7.33
C ARG A 67 -6.08 -12.41 6.57
N ALA A 68 -5.86 -12.40 5.26
CA ALA A 68 -5.92 -13.61 4.44
C ALA A 68 -4.88 -14.63 4.89
N MET A 69 -3.63 -14.20 5.13
CA MET A 69 -2.56 -15.07 5.64
C MET A 69 -2.89 -15.63 7.03
N ALA A 70 -3.41 -14.81 7.94
CA ALA A 70 -3.83 -15.25 9.26
C ALA A 70 -4.91 -16.35 9.19
N LYS A 71 -5.88 -16.22 8.28
CA LYS A 71 -6.90 -17.25 8.04
C LYS A 71 -6.28 -18.56 7.55
N VAL A 72 -5.37 -18.50 6.57
CA VAL A 72 -4.67 -19.69 6.05
C VAL A 72 -3.87 -20.39 7.15
N LEU A 73 -3.18 -19.62 8.00
CA LEU A 73 -2.42 -20.19 9.13
C LEU A 73 -3.34 -20.87 10.16
N ALA A 74 -4.48 -20.25 10.48
CA ALA A 74 -5.46 -20.84 11.39
C ALA A 74 -6.06 -22.15 10.85
N GLU A 75 -6.36 -22.22 9.56
CA GLU A 75 -6.84 -23.44 8.89
C GLU A 75 -5.78 -24.55 8.90
N ARG A 76 -4.48 -24.21 8.77
CA ARG A 76 -3.38 -25.18 8.83
C ARG A 76 -3.17 -25.72 10.25
N GLY A 77 -3.13 -24.85 11.27
CA GLY A 77 -2.99 -25.26 12.67
C GLY A 77 -4.16 -26.11 13.18
N SER A 78 -5.37 -25.89 12.66
CA SER A 78 -6.56 -26.69 12.99
C SER A 78 -6.56 -28.08 12.33
N ARG A 79 -5.92 -28.23 11.16
CA ARG A 79 -5.81 -29.53 10.47
C ARG A 79 -4.81 -30.46 11.15
N ASP A 80 -3.67 -29.93 11.63
CA ASP A 80 -2.65 -30.74 12.31
C ASP A 80 -3.12 -31.28 13.67
N SER A 81 -4.07 -30.61 14.32
CA SER A 81 -4.65 -31.05 15.60
C SER A 81 -5.73 -32.12 15.47
N THR A 82 -6.16 -32.47 14.24
CA THR A 82 -7.20 -33.50 13.99
C THR A 82 -6.60 -34.87 13.65
N HIS A 83 -5.27 -35.01 13.59
CA HIS A 83 -4.58 -36.25 13.19
C HIS A 83 -3.81 -36.89 14.37
N LEU A 84 -4.47 -37.14 15.49
CA LEU A 84 -3.97 -38.05 16.53
C LEU A 84 -4.53 -39.45 16.25
N PRO A 85 -3.70 -40.46 15.91
CA PRO A 85 -4.16 -41.84 15.84
C PRO A 85 -4.46 -42.34 17.25
N ASN A 86 -5.63 -42.97 17.40
CA ASN A 86 -6.09 -43.66 18.60
C ASN A 86 -5.29 -44.95 18.82
#